data_AF-A0A7J8IH89-F1
#
_entry.id   AF-A0A7J8IH89-F1
#
_cell.length_a   1.000
_cell.length_b   1.000
_cell.length_c   1.000
_cell.angle_alpha   90.00
_cell.angle_beta   90.00
_cell.angle_gamma   90.00
#
_symmetry.space_group_name_H-M   'P 1'
#
loop_
_entity.id
_entity.type
_entity.pdbx_description
1 polymer ?
#
loop_
_entity_poly.entity_id
_entity_poly.type
_entity_poly.pdbx_seq_one_letter_code
_entity_poly.pdbx_strand_id
1 'polypeptide(L)'
;MDRVAGSVYCPSQTGEIVALKKVALRRLEDGIPNQALREIKALQEIEDNQYEIMELPDYNKISFKEQAPVPLGEVLPDASPQALDLLGQFLLYPPRQRISASQALLHQYFFTAPLPAHPSELPIPHRPGGPAPKAHPGPPHVHDFHVDRPLEESLLNPELIRPFIPEG
;
A
#
# COMPACT_ATOMS: atom_id res chain seq x y z
N MET A 1 -1.19 -31.28 -5.76
CA MET A 1 -2.03 -30.35 -4.97
C MET A 1 -1.09 -29.60 -4.04
N ASP A 2 -0.56 -28.47 -4.48
CA ASP A 2 0.35 -27.66 -3.67
C ASP A 2 -0.48 -26.92 -2.61
N ARG A 3 -0.28 -27.28 -1.34
CA ARG A 3 -0.93 -26.59 -0.22
C ARG A 3 -0.09 -25.37 0.13
N VAL A 4 -0.68 -24.19 0.02
CA VAL A 4 0.00 -22.94 0.32
C VAL A 4 -0.27 -22.53 1.77
N ALA A 5 0.78 -22.33 2.56
CA ALA A 5 0.67 -21.73 3.88
C ALA A 5 0.88 -20.21 3.78
N GLY A 6 -0.05 -19.42 4.31
CA GLY A 6 0.15 -17.99 4.54
C GLY A 6 0.88 -17.79 5.86
N SER A 7 1.96 -17.01 5.88
CA SER A 7 2.54 -16.53 7.13
C SER A 7 1.91 -15.17 7.45
N VAL A 8 1.37 -15.04 8.67
CA VAL A 8 0.75 -13.81 9.17
C VAL A 8 1.84 -12.95 9.78
N TYR A 9 2.00 -11.72 9.28
CA TYR A 9 2.89 -10.74 9.89
C TYR A 9 2.09 -9.90 10.90
N CYS A 10 2.48 -9.96 12.17
CA CYS A 10 1.97 -9.10 13.23
C CYS A 10 3.16 -8.29 13.76
N PRO A 11 3.24 -6.97 13.47
CA PRO A 11 4.22 -6.11 14.13
C PRO A 11 3.96 -6.19 15.63
N SER A 12 4.98 -6.61 16.38
CA SER A 12 4.89 -6.87 17.80
C SER A 12 4.75 -5.57 18.58
N GLN A 13 3.52 -5.07 18.69
CA GLN A 13 3.00 -4.24 19.78
C GLN A 13 1.52 -3.84 19.59
N THR A 14 0.99 -3.84 18.36
CA THR A 14 -0.39 -3.38 18.09
C THR A 14 -1.41 -4.51 17.87
N GLY A 15 -0.97 -5.74 17.59
CA GLY A 15 -1.88 -6.85 17.26
C GLY A 15 -2.57 -6.71 15.89
N GLU A 16 -2.22 -5.67 15.12
CA GLU A 16 -2.83 -5.34 13.84
C GLU A 16 -2.11 -6.05 12.69
N ILE A 17 -2.86 -6.76 11.85
CA ILE A 17 -2.30 -7.47 10.69
C ILE A 17 -2.05 -6.44 9.58
N VAL A 18 -0.77 -6.17 9.26
CA VAL A 18 -0.41 -5.16 8.25
C VAL A 18 0.05 -5.75 6.91
N ALA A 19 0.41 -7.04 6.86
CA ALA A 19 0.81 -7.71 5.63
C ALA A 19 0.66 -9.24 5.69
N LEU A 20 0.32 -9.84 4.54
CA LEU A 20 0.29 -11.30 4.34
C LEU A 20 1.28 -11.68 3.24
N LYS A 21 2.33 -12.44 3.58
CA LYS A 21 3.23 -13.04 2.58
C LYS A 21 2.90 -14.52 2.39
N LYS A 22 2.47 -14.86 1.18
CA LYS A 22 2.11 -16.22 0.77
C LYS A 22 3.38 -16.97 0.36
N VAL A 23 3.77 -18.02 1.08
CA VAL A 23 4.96 -18.82 0.78
C VAL A 23 4.52 -20.23 0.40
N ALA A 24 4.91 -20.67 -0.80
CA ALA A 24 4.61 -22.03 -1.25
C ALA A 24 5.48 -23.03 -0.49
N LEU A 25 4.84 -23.91 0.29
CA LEU A 25 5.50 -25.04 0.94
C LEU A 25 5.36 -26.26 0.04
N ARG A 26 6.48 -26.93 -0.26
CA ARG A 26 6.46 -28.16 -1.06
C ARG A 26 5.92 -29.34 -0.25
N ARG A 27 6.21 -29.40 1.06
CA ARG A 27 5.78 -30.42 2.03
C ARG A 27 5.64 -29.79 3.42
N LEU A 28 4.69 -30.28 4.23
CA LEU A 28 4.38 -29.67 5.53
C LEU A 28 5.42 -30.04 6.60
N GLU A 29 5.96 -31.25 6.49
CA GLU A 29 7.01 -31.79 7.37
C GLU A 29 8.34 -31.03 7.29
N ASP A 30 8.60 -30.34 6.17
CA ASP A 30 9.84 -29.59 5.96
C ASP A 30 9.83 -28.23 6.70
N GLY A 31 8.68 -27.84 7.27
CA GLY A 31 8.52 -26.61 8.03
C GLY A 31 8.64 -25.34 7.18
N ILE A 32 8.83 -24.21 7.85
CA ILE A 32 9.00 -22.90 7.20
C ILE A 32 10.38 -22.84 6.54
N PRO A 33 10.50 -22.44 5.26
CA PRO A 33 11.78 -22.31 4.59
C PRO A 33 12.70 -21.36 5.35
N ASN A 34 13.97 -21.74 5.52
CA ASN A 34 14.97 -20.91 6.19
C ASN A 34 15.09 -19.50 5.60
N GLN A 35 14.79 -19.33 4.32
CA GLN A 35 14.73 -18.01 3.68
C GLN A 35 13.65 -17.13 4.32
N ALA A 36 12.44 -17.66 4.54
CA ALA A 36 11.36 -16.90 5.19
C ALA A 36 11.72 -16.57 6.65
N LEU A 37 12.39 -17.47 7.37
CA LEU A 37 12.88 -17.19 8.72
C LEU A 37 13.94 -16.07 8.73
N ARG A 38 14.86 -16.06 7.76
CA ARG A 38 15.86 -14.98 7.62
C ARG A 38 15.21 -13.63 7.33
N GLU A 39 14.22 -13.61 6.44
CA GLU A 39 13.48 -12.39 6.11
C GLU A 39 12.67 -11.89 7.33
N ILE A 40 11.99 -12.78 8.07
CA ILE A 40 11.26 -12.41 9.28
C ILE A 40 12.20 -11.82 10.33
N LYS A 41 13.36 -12.46 10.57
CA LYS A 41 14.34 -11.97 11.55
C LYS A 41 14.91 -10.61 11.16
N ALA A 42 15.23 -10.41 9.87
CA ALA A 42 15.70 -9.13 9.37
C ALA A 42 14.65 -8.02 9.51
N LEU A 43 13.37 -8.33 9.25
CA LEU A 43 12.28 -7.36 9.42
C LEU A 43 12.08 -6.98 10.90
N GLN A 44 12.16 -7.96 11.82
CA GLN A 44 12.07 -7.71 13.26
C GLN A 44 13.22 -6.81 13.76
N GLU A 45 14.45 -7.04 13.30
CA GLU A 45 15.61 -6.21 13.67
C GLU A 45 15.49 -4.76 13.15
N ILE A 46 14.84 -4.56 12.00
CA ILE A 46 14.62 -3.22 11.41
C ILE A 46 13.51 -2.46 12.14
N GLU A 47 12.47 -3.14 12.66
CA GLU A 47 11.40 -2.49 13.41
C GLU A 47 11.90 -1.89 14.72
N ASP A 48 12.82 -2.57 15.43
CA ASP A 48 13.34 -2.10 16.70
C ASP A 48 14.39 -0.98 16.54
N ASN A 49 15.07 -0.88 15.39
CA ASN A 49 16.24 0.00 15.23
C ASN A 49 16.30 0.80 13.90
N GLN A 50 15.20 1.48 13.56
CA GLN A 50 15.14 2.35 12.36
C GLN A 50 16.21 3.46 12.28
N TYR A 51 16.93 3.76 13.38
CA TYR A 51 17.98 4.78 13.41
C TYR A 51 19.40 4.23 13.21
N GLU A 52 19.60 2.90 13.18
CA GLU A 52 20.92 2.29 13.03
C GLU A 52 21.30 1.93 11.59
N ILE A 53 20.54 2.37 10.57
CA ILE A 53 20.94 2.13 9.17
C ILE A 53 22.35 2.69 8.94
N MET A 54 22.68 3.83 9.56
CA MET A 54 24.00 4.46 9.51
C MET A 54 25.11 3.68 10.22
N GLU A 55 24.76 2.78 11.14
CA GLU A 55 25.70 1.97 11.93
C GLU A 55 25.95 0.59 11.32
N LEU A 56 25.26 0.24 10.23
CA LEU A 56 25.46 -1.03 9.55
C LEU A 56 26.91 -1.13 9.03
N PRO A 57 27.57 -2.31 9.16
CA PRO A 57 28.98 -2.51 8.80
C PRO A 57 29.34 -2.08 7.36
N ASP A 58 28.34 -2.07 6.49
CA ASP A 58 28.48 -1.77 5.07
C ASP A 58 27.88 -0.41 4.66
N TYR A 59 27.30 0.37 5.58
CA TYR A 59 26.60 1.62 5.26
C TYR A 59 27.49 2.61 4.50
N ASN A 60 28.74 2.77 4.96
CA ASN A 60 29.71 3.69 4.36
C ASN A 60 30.44 3.12 3.12
N LYS A 61 30.09 1.91 2.65
CA LYS A 61 30.72 1.32 1.46
C LYS A 61 30.12 1.84 0.15
N ILE A 62 28.92 2.43 0.21
CA ILE A 62 28.21 2.95 -0.96
C ILE A 62 27.95 4.43 -0.71
N SER A 63 28.74 5.30 -1.34
CA SER A 63 28.50 6.74 -1.36
C SER A 63 27.71 7.09 -2.61
N PHE A 64 26.53 7.69 -2.42
CA PHE A 64 25.78 8.28 -3.53
C PHE A 64 26.30 9.70 -3.78
N LYS A 65 26.30 10.13 -5.04
CA LYS A 65 26.53 11.54 -5.34
C LYS A 65 25.30 12.31 -4.89
N GLU A 66 25.51 13.43 -4.22
CA GLU A 66 24.42 14.33 -3.89
C GLU A 66 23.82 14.87 -5.20
N GLN A 67 22.52 14.66 -5.38
CA GLN A 67 21.77 15.13 -6.54
C GLN A 67 20.72 16.11 -6.06
N ALA A 68 20.60 17.25 -6.75
CA ALA A 68 19.51 18.17 -6.51
C ALA A 68 18.17 17.48 -6.82
N PRO A 69 17.11 17.74 -6.02
CA PRO A 69 15.81 17.17 -6.28
C PRO A 69 15.26 17.70 -7.59
N VAL A 70 14.74 16.80 -8.44
CA VAL A 70 13.96 17.19 -9.62
C VAL A 70 12.56 17.58 -9.14
N PRO A 71 12.05 18.78 -9.45
CA PRO A 71 10.70 19.17 -9.08
C PRO A 71 9.67 18.18 -9.62
N LEU A 72 8.73 17.73 -8.80
CA LEU A 72 7.75 16.71 -9.20
C LEU A 72 6.87 17.19 -10.37
N GLY A 73 6.64 18.49 -10.50
CA GLY A 73 5.90 19.06 -11.65
C GLY A 73 6.64 18.92 -12.98
N GLU A 74 7.97 18.78 -12.98
CA GLU A 74 8.73 18.46 -14.20
C GLU A 74 8.62 16.97 -14.56
N VAL A 75 8.53 16.10 -13.55
CA VAL A 75 8.38 14.65 -13.73
C VAL A 75 6.95 14.30 -14.18
N LEU A 76 5.95 15.00 -13.64
CA LEU A 76 4.53 14.77 -13.89
C LEU A 76 3.85 16.09 -14.28
N PRO A 77 4.01 16.54 -15.55
CA PRO A 77 3.49 17.84 -15.99
C PRO A 77 1.95 17.93 -15.99
N ASP A 78 1.27 16.80 -16.13
CA ASP A 78 -0.20 16.74 -16.17
C ASP A 78 -0.84 16.59 -14.78
N ALA A 79 -0.03 16.49 -13.72
CA ALA A 79 -0.52 16.33 -12.37
C ALA A 79 -1.00 17.67 -11.79
N SER A 80 -2.13 17.64 -11.08
CA SER A 80 -2.61 18.81 -10.35
C SER A 80 -1.69 19.17 -9.18
N PRO A 81 -1.67 20.44 -8.72
CA PRO A 81 -0.88 20.83 -7.55
C PRO A 81 -1.16 19.98 -6.30
N GLN A 82 -2.43 19.58 -6.09
CA GLN A 82 -2.85 18.72 -4.99
C GLN A 82 -2.31 17.29 -5.14
N ALA A 83 -2.19 16.78 -6.36
CA ALA A 83 -1.59 15.48 -6.63
C ALA A 83 -0.09 15.50 -6.35
N LEU A 84 0.59 16.55 -6.78
CA LEU A 84 2.02 16.74 -6.56
C LEU A 84 2.35 16.88 -5.07
N ASP A 85 1.52 17.61 -4.31
CA ASP A 85 1.69 17.73 -2.86
C ASP A 85 1.55 16.38 -2.15
N LEU A 86 0.45 15.65 -2.41
CA LEU A 86 0.22 14.32 -1.84
C LEU A 86 1.36 13.35 -2.20
N LEU A 87 1.81 13.36 -3.45
CA LEU A 87 2.91 12.52 -3.91
C LEU A 87 4.22 12.88 -3.20
N GLY A 88 4.48 14.17 -2.99
CA GLY A 88 5.62 14.63 -2.20
C GLY A 88 5.63 14.03 -0.80
N GLN A 89 4.46 13.96 -0.15
CA GLN A 89 4.32 13.37 1.18
C GLN A 89 4.52 11.85 1.20
N PHE A 90 4.24 11.13 0.10
CA PHE A 90 4.56 9.71 -0.04
C PHE A 90 6.05 9.44 -0.27
N LEU A 91 6.73 10.33 -0.98
CA LEU A 91 8.13 10.16 -1.40
C LEU A 91 9.15 10.66 -0.37
N LEU A 92 8.71 11.04 0.84
CA LEU A 92 9.62 11.35 1.93
C LEU A 92 10.44 10.11 2.33
N TYR A 93 11.76 10.28 2.27
CA TYR A 93 12.71 9.22 2.61
C TYR A 93 12.62 8.80 4.08
N PRO A 94 12.60 9.73 5.07
CA PRO A 94 12.42 9.35 6.47
C PRO A 94 11.03 8.75 6.68
N PRO A 95 10.91 7.48 7.11
CA PRO A 95 9.62 6.80 7.21
C PRO A 95 8.68 7.46 8.23
N ARG A 96 9.23 8.07 9.28
CA ARG A 96 8.48 8.78 10.33
C ARG A 96 7.86 10.10 9.86
N GLN A 97 8.35 10.65 8.75
CA GLN A 97 7.82 11.88 8.16
C GLN A 97 6.86 11.57 7.00
N ARG A 98 6.85 10.33 6.50
CA ARG A 98 5.95 9.91 5.43
C ARG A 98 4.51 9.88 5.92
N ILE A 99 3.60 10.40 5.11
CA ILE A 99 2.17 10.43 5.42
C ILE A 99 1.62 9.01 5.64
N SER A 100 0.76 8.83 6.65
CA SER A 100 0.06 7.56 6.86
C SER A 100 -1.09 7.39 5.85
N ALA A 101 -1.55 6.15 5.63
CA ALA A 101 -2.69 5.90 4.76
C ALA A 101 -3.97 6.64 5.22
N SER A 102 -4.23 6.66 6.53
CA SER A 102 -5.39 7.35 7.11
C SER A 102 -5.33 8.86 6.92
N GLN A 103 -4.14 9.47 7.05
CA GLN A 103 -3.94 10.90 6.79
C GLN A 103 -4.04 11.22 5.30
N ALA A 104 -3.47 10.36 4.44
CA ALA A 104 -3.50 10.53 2.99
C ALA A 104 -4.93 10.55 2.44
N LEU A 105 -5.79 9.69 2.97
CA LEU A 105 -7.20 9.64 2.58
C LEU A 105 -8.00 10.91 2.94
N LEU A 106 -7.51 11.72 3.88
CA LEU A 106 -8.10 13.02 4.24
C LEU A 106 -7.49 14.17 3.43
N HIS A 107 -6.58 13.88 2.50
CA HIS A 107 -5.94 14.91 1.70
C HIS A 107 -6.91 15.54 0.70
N GLN A 108 -6.78 16.86 0.48
CA GLN A 108 -7.64 17.64 -0.43
C GLN A 108 -7.75 17.03 -1.83
N TYR A 109 -6.70 16.35 -2.29
CA TYR A 109 -6.68 15.63 -3.59
C TYR A 109 -7.91 14.76 -3.82
N PHE A 110 -8.42 14.05 -2.81
CA PHE A 110 -9.58 13.17 -2.95
C PHE A 110 -10.93 13.90 -2.99
N PHE A 111 -10.96 15.17 -2.62
CA PHE A 111 -12.17 16.00 -2.53
C PHE A 111 -12.20 17.13 -3.57
N THR A 112 -11.11 17.31 -4.32
CA THR A 112 -11.05 18.25 -5.44
C THR A 112 -11.43 17.57 -6.74
N ALA A 113 -12.22 18.26 -7.56
CA ALA A 113 -12.47 17.81 -8.92
C ALA A 113 -11.15 17.72 -9.73
N PRO A 114 -11.00 16.73 -10.62
CA PRO A 114 -11.93 15.65 -10.90
C PRO A 114 -11.96 14.61 -9.78
N LEU A 115 -13.16 14.24 -9.35
CA LEU A 115 -13.35 13.19 -8.36
C LEU A 115 -12.96 11.82 -8.94
N PRO A 116 -12.64 10.82 -8.09
CA PRO A 116 -12.34 9.47 -8.56
C PRO A 116 -13.43 8.94 -9.49
N ALA A 117 -13.01 8.37 -10.62
CA ALA A 117 -13.94 7.76 -11.57
C ALA A 117 -14.72 6.62 -10.90
N HIS A 118 -15.99 6.50 -11.25
CA HIS A 118 -16.80 5.38 -10.75
C HIS A 118 -16.17 4.05 -11.24
N PRO A 119 -16.14 2.98 -10.44
CA PRO A 119 -15.53 1.70 -10.84
C PRO A 119 -16.03 1.16 -12.19
N SER A 120 -17.27 1.44 -12.56
CA SER A 120 -17.85 1.06 -13.86
C SER A 120 -17.30 1.83 -15.06
N GLU A 121 -16.67 2.98 -14.85
CA GLU A 121 -16.06 3.80 -15.91
C GLU A 121 -14.61 3.38 -16.21
N LEU A 122 -14.01 2.56 -15.35
CA LEU A 122 -12.63 2.11 -15.53
C LEU A 122 -12.54 1.10 -16.70
N PRO A 123 -11.56 1.26 -17.62
CA PRO A 123 -11.40 0.37 -18.74
C PRO A 123 -10.98 -1.02 -18.27
N ILE A 124 -11.72 -2.06 -18.67
CA ILE A 124 -11.36 -3.46 -18.40
C ILE A 124 -10.27 -3.87 -19.41
N PRO A 125 -9.07 -4.29 -18.97
CA PRO A 125 -8.01 -4.70 -19.89
C PRO A 125 -8.44 -5.91 -20.72
N HIS A 126 -8.54 -5.74 -22.04
CA HIS A 126 -8.72 -6.85 -22.95
C HIS A 126 -7.38 -7.55 -23.20
N ARG A 127 -7.29 -8.85 -22.91
CA ARG A 127 -6.15 -9.66 -23.35
C ARG A 127 -6.35 -10.07 -24.81
N PRO A 128 -5.55 -9.59 -25.78
CA PRO A 128 -5.64 -10.05 -27.15
C PRO A 128 -5.32 -11.55 -27.23
N GLY A 129 -6.22 -12.33 -27.84
CA GLY A 129 -6.07 -13.77 -28.03
C GLY A 129 -6.54 -14.68 -26.88
N GLY A 130 -7.03 -14.11 -25.77
CA GLY A 130 -7.73 -14.88 -24.75
C GLY A 130 -9.17 -15.17 -25.16
N PRO A 131 -9.79 -16.30 -24.75
CA PRO A 131 -11.23 -16.44 -24.85
C PRO A 131 -11.89 -15.23 -24.18
N ALA A 132 -12.98 -14.72 -24.77
CA ALA A 132 -13.75 -13.61 -24.21
C ALA A 132 -13.93 -13.84 -22.70
N PRO A 133 -13.78 -12.80 -21.85
CA PRO A 133 -13.99 -12.96 -20.42
C PRO A 133 -15.41 -13.47 -20.24
N LYS A 134 -15.56 -14.78 -20.02
CA LYS A 134 -16.78 -15.31 -19.48
C LYS A 134 -16.86 -14.62 -18.13
N ALA A 135 -17.92 -13.84 -17.91
CA ALA A 135 -18.35 -13.49 -16.57
C ALA A 135 -18.65 -14.81 -15.86
N HIS A 136 -17.61 -15.49 -15.41
CA HIS A 136 -17.75 -16.47 -14.36
C HIS A 136 -18.08 -15.61 -13.15
N PRO A 137 -19.26 -15.78 -12.54
CA PRO A 137 -19.41 -15.37 -11.17
C PRO A 137 -18.38 -16.21 -10.43
N GLY A 138 -17.20 -15.63 -10.18
CA GLY A 138 -16.36 -16.13 -9.12
C GLY A 138 -17.21 -16.17 -7.85
N PRO A 139 -16.83 -16.98 -6.85
CA PRO A 139 -17.43 -16.80 -5.53
C PRO A 139 -17.40 -15.29 -5.21
N PRO A 140 -18.52 -14.70 -4.76
CA PRO A 140 -18.60 -13.26 -4.55
C PRO A 140 -17.35 -12.84 -3.79
N HIS A 141 -16.60 -11.88 -4.33
CA HIS A 141 -15.47 -11.36 -3.60
C HIS A 141 -16.07 -10.82 -2.29
N VAL A 142 -15.72 -11.44 -1.16
CA VAL A 142 -16.26 -11.08 0.17
C VAL A 142 -15.98 -9.59 0.50
N HIS A 143 -15.07 -8.99 -0.28
CA HIS A 143 -14.65 -7.60 -0.21
C HIS A 143 -14.93 -6.83 -1.50
N ASP A 144 -15.98 -7.17 -2.26
CA ASP A 144 -16.47 -6.21 -3.25
C ASP A 144 -16.80 -4.91 -2.52
N PHE A 145 -16.11 -3.84 -2.92
CA PHE A 145 -16.30 -2.48 -2.42
C PHE A 145 -17.67 -2.02 -2.89
N HIS A 146 -18.68 -2.30 -2.06
CA HIS A 146 -20.02 -1.82 -2.30
C HIS A 146 -20.06 -0.35 -1.90
N VAL A 147 -20.27 0.54 -2.86
CA VAL A 147 -20.43 1.99 -2.60
C VAL A 147 -21.60 2.26 -1.64
N ASP A 148 -22.56 1.33 -1.57
CA ASP A 148 -23.68 1.40 -0.61
C ASP A 148 -23.38 0.77 0.76
N ARG A 149 -22.13 0.37 1.06
CA ARG A 149 -21.78 -0.05 2.42
C ARG A 149 -21.96 1.13 3.37
N PRO A 150 -22.53 0.90 4.57
CA PRO A 150 -22.68 1.96 5.56
C PRO A 150 -21.32 2.59 5.89
N LEU A 151 -21.28 3.92 6.05
CA LEU A 151 -20.05 4.68 6.32
C LEU A 151 -19.36 4.21 7.62
N GLU A 152 -20.10 3.56 8.51
CA GLU A 152 -19.64 2.93 9.75
C GLU A 152 -18.65 1.77 9.53
N GLU A 153 -18.63 1.16 8.34
CA GLU A 153 -17.64 0.14 7.93
C GLU A 153 -16.44 0.76 7.17
N SER A 154 -16.39 2.09 7.04
CA SER A 154 -15.30 2.79 6.36
C SER A 154 -14.00 2.75 7.17
N LEU A 155 -12.86 2.69 6.49
CA LEU A 155 -11.53 2.83 7.09
C LEU A 155 -11.29 4.22 7.71
N LEU A 156 -12.19 5.16 7.45
CA LEU A 156 -12.11 6.55 7.90
C LEU A 156 -13.27 6.86 8.84
N ASN A 157 -12.95 7.54 9.94
CA ASN A 157 -13.97 8.07 10.84
C ASN A 157 -14.84 9.10 10.10
N PRO A 158 -16.18 8.90 10.04
CA PRO A 158 -17.12 9.83 9.40
C PRO A 158 -16.90 11.31 9.79
N GLU A 159 -16.60 11.57 11.06
CA GLU A 159 -16.40 12.91 11.61
C GLU A 159 -15.24 13.66 10.95
N LEU A 160 -14.21 12.93 10.51
CA LEU A 160 -13.04 13.52 9.87
C LEU A 160 -13.30 13.92 8.42
N ILE A 161 -14.33 13.32 7.79
CA ILE A 161 -14.68 13.55 6.39
C ILE A 161 -15.74 14.65 6.26
N ARG A 162 -16.56 14.87 7.30
CA ARG A 162 -17.62 15.89 7.32
C ARG A 162 -17.23 17.25 6.73
N PRO A 163 -16.06 17.84 7.03
CA PRO A 163 -15.68 19.14 6.47
C PRO A 163 -15.53 19.17 4.94
N PHE A 164 -15.35 18.00 4.32
CA PHE A 164 -15.11 17.86 2.89
C PHE A 164 -16.34 17.44 2.09
N ILE A 165 -17.45 17.12 2.76
CA ILE A 165 -18.71 16.78 2.11
C ILE A 165 -19.54 18.07 2.02
N PRO A 166 -19.90 18.54 0.82
CA PRO A 166 -20.81 19.66 0.70
C PRO A 166 -22.16 19.27 1.33
N GLU A 167 -22.65 20.03 2.31
CA GLU A 167 -23.99 19.83 2.84
C GLU A 167 -25.00 20.06 1.71
N GLY A 168 -25.64 18.97 1.28
CA GLY A 168 -26.69 18.94 0.27
C GLY A 168 -28.07 18.92 0.92
#